data_AF-A0A661Q9C9-F1
#
_entry.id   AF-A0A661Q9C9-F1
#
_cell.length_a   1.000
_cell.length_b   1.000
_cell.length_c   1.000
_cell.angle_alpha   90.00
_cell.angle_beta   90.00
_cell.angle_gamma   90.00
#
_symmetry.space_group_name_H-M   'P 1'
#
loop_
_entity.id
_entity.type
_entity.pdbx_description
1 polymer ?
#
loop_
_entity_poly.entity_id
_entity_poly.type
_entity_poly.pdbx_seq_one_letter_code
_entity_poly.pdbx_strand_id
1 'polypeptide(L)'
;MPILSAKETEEMKLPSPGSKEYWEDSKWAYEHMNEISEKYPNQWVVIFNKKVIGAGRSGSEAEQIATEKVSDQEFVILFAEKGIRVY
;
A
#
# COMPACT_ATOMS: atom_id res chain seq x y z
N MET A 1 2.46 -7.63 -29.04
CA MET A 1 1.43 -6.75 -28.44
C MET A 1 1.53 -5.40 -29.14
N PRO A 2 0.43 -4.78 -29.61
CA PRO A 2 0.52 -3.45 -30.18
C PRO A 2 0.89 -2.46 -29.06
N ILE A 3 1.98 -1.74 -29.23
CA ILE A 3 2.33 -0.58 -28.41
C ILE A 3 1.52 0.61 -28.93
N LEU A 4 0.75 1.23 -28.05
CA LEU A 4 -0.04 2.43 -28.38
C LEU A 4 0.90 3.58 -28.76
N SER A 5 0.45 4.43 -29.69
CA SER A 5 1.24 5.55 -30.19
C SER A 5 1.29 6.67 -29.15
N ALA A 6 2.39 7.43 -29.09
CA ALA A 6 2.61 8.53 -28.14
C ALA A 6 1.48 9.58 -28.15
N LYS A 7 0.71 9.66 -29.23
CA LYS A 7 -0.43 10.57 -29.38
C LYS A 7 -1.67 10.15 -28.58
N GLU A 8 -1.83 8.85 -28.29
CA GLU A 8 -2.97 8.29 -27.56
C GLU A 8 -2.76 8.33 -26.03
N THR A 9 -1.51 8.51 -25.60
CA THR A 9 -1.14 8.64 -24.18
C THR A 9 -1.31 10.07 -23.64
N GLU A 10 -1.38 11.08 -24.51
CA GLU A 10 -1.60 12.50 -24.12
C GLU A 10 -3.06 12.83 -23.76
N GLU A 11 -4.05 12.15 -24.36
CA GLU A 11 -5.48 12.38 -24.05
C GLU A 11 -5.96 11.65 -22.78
N MET A 12 -5.20 10.66 -22.31
CA MET A 12 -5.49 9.93 -21.08
C MET A 12 -4.69 10.58 -19.95
N LYS A 13 -5.27 11.58 -19.27
CA LYS A 13 -4.74 12.06 -17.98
C LYS A 13 -4.85 10.92 -16.96
N LEU A 14 -3.91 9.99 -17.01
CA LEU A 14 -3.74 8.97 -15.99
C LEU A 14 -3.49 9.69 -14.66
N PRO A 15 -4.14 9.28 -13.56
CA PRO A 15 -3.84 9.83 -12.26
C PRO A 15 -2.34 9.72 -12.04
N SER A 16 -1.72 10.78 -11.54
CA SER A 16 -0.30 10.74 -11.17
C SER A 16 -0.09 9.52 -10.28
N PRO A 17 0.97 8.72 -10.49
CA PRO A 17 1.13 7.40 -9.89
C PRO A 17 1.23 7.38 -8.35
N GLY A 18 0.97 8.47 -7.63
CA GLY A 18 1.16 8.64 -6.19
C GLY A 18 2.45 9.40 -5.88
N SER A 19 2.53 9.99 -4.68
CA SER A 19 3.71 10.74 -4.24
C SER A 19 4.96 9.85 -4.14
N LYS A 20 6.14 10.46 -4.23
CA LYS A 20 7.41 9.75 -4.06
C LYS A 20 7.48 9.02 -2.72
N GLU A 21 7.01 9.66 -1.65
CA GLU A 21 6.97 9.08 -0.30
C GLU A 21 6.13 7.80 -0.24
N TYR A 22 4.96 7.80 -0.88
CA TYR A 22 4.11 6.61 -0.98
C TYR A 22 4.86 5.44 -1.63
N TRP A 23 5.59 5.69 -2.71
CA TRP A 23 6.37 4.64 -3.38
C TRP A 23 7.57 4.16 -2.57
N GLU A 24 8.20 5.04 -1.80
CA GLU A 24 9.26 4.65 -0.86
C GLU A 24 8.72 3.78 0.28
N ASP A 25 7.56 4.12 0.81
CA ASP A 25 6.88 3.33 1.84
C ASP A 25 6.39 1.99 1.30
N SER A 26 5.88 1.97 0.07
CA SER A 26 5.45 0.75 -0.62
C SER A 26 6.63 -0.19 -0.83
N LYS A 27 7.76 0.33 -1.34
CA LYS A 27 8.99 -0.46 -1.49
C LYS A 27 9.46 -1.03 -0.14
N TRP A 28 9.51 -0.18 0.89
CA TRP A 28 9.89 -0.61 2.23
C TRP A 28 8.99 -1.73 2.75
N ALA A 29 7.68 -1.61 2.54
CA ALA A 29 6.70 -2.61 2.94
C ALA A 29 6.96 -3.99 2.31
N TYR A 30 7.30 -4.02 1.02
CA TYR A 30 7.67 -5.25 0.32
C TYR A 30 8.97 -5.86 0.86
N GLU A 31 9.98 -5.04 1.14
CA GLU A 31 11.26 -5.51 1.69
C GLU A 31 11.10 -6.08 3.11
N HIS A 32 10.10 -5.62 3.87
CA HIS A 32 9.83 -6.03 5.25
C HIS A 32 8.58 -6.93 5.40
N MET A 33 8.02 -7.44 4.30
CA MET A 33 6.74 -8.16 4.30
C MET A 33 6.76 -9.37 5.24
N ASN A 34 7.86 -10.13 5.28
CA ASN A 34 7.98 -11.30 6.15
C ASN A 34 7.81 -10.92 7.63
N GLU A 35 8.53 -9.89 8.09
CA GLU A 35 8.45 -9.41 9.48
C GLU A 35 7.06 -8.85 9.81
N ILE A 36 6.45 -8.17 8.84
CA ILE A 36 5.11 -7.61 8.96
C ILE A 36 4.08 -8.73 9.11
N SER A 37 4.11 -9.74 8.23
CA SER A 37 3.24 -10.92 8.30
C SER A 37 3.46 -11.75 9.57
N GLU A 38 4.66 -11.75 10.13
CA GLU A 38 4.90 -12.40 11.42
C GLU A 38 4.27 -11.67 12.60
N LYS A 39 4.31 -10.33 12.60
CA LYS A 39 3.77 -9.49 13.68
C LYS A 39 2.27 -9.24 13.58
N TYR A 40 1.74 -9.14 12.35
CA TYR A 40 0.34 -8.80 12.06
C TYR A 40 -0.30 -9.86 11.13
N PRO A 41 -0.31 -11.13 11.53
CA PRO A 41 -0.70 -12.22 10.64
C PRO A 41 -2.16 -12.11 10.21
N ASN A 42 -2.38 -12.11 8.89
CA ASN A 42 -3.69 -12.03 8.25
C ASN A 42 -4.48 -10.78 8.65
N GLN A 43 -3.78 -9.65 8.78
CA GLN A 43 -4.36 -8.35 9.07
C GLN A 43 -4.06 -7.35 7.95
N TRP A 44 -4.92 -6.34 7.84
CA TRP A 44 -4.65 -5.16 7.03
C TRP A 44 -3.75 -4.23 7.83
N VAL A 45 -2.58 -3.91 7.31
CA VAL A 45 -1.61 -3.03 7.97
C VAL A 45 -1.45 -1.74 7.20
N VAL A 46 -1.26 -0.66 7.95
CA VAL A 46 -1.03 0.68 7.43
C VAL A 46 0.43 1.04 7.63
N ILE A 47 1.08 1.48 6.57
CA ILE A 47 2.47 1.89 6.57
C ILE A 47 2.56 3.35 6.17
N PHE A 48 3.31 4.10 6.97
CA PHE A 48 3.60 5.50 6.73
C PHE A 48 4.99 5.83 7.30
N ASN A 49 5.80 6.52 6.50
CA ASN A 49 7.17 6.91 6.84
C ASN A 49 8.01 5.68 7.28
N LYS A 50 7.98 4.63 6.44
CA LYS A 50 8.71 3.36 6.59
C LYS A 50 8.45 2.66 7.92
N LYS A 51 7.22 2.77 8.45
CA LYS A 51 6.80 2.16 9.71
C LYS A 51 5.36 1.70 9.64
N VAL A 52 5.06 0.58 10.29
CA VAL A 52 3.67 0.17 10.54
C VAL A 52 3.09 1.07 11.61
N ILE A 53 2.09 1.88 11.23
CA ILE A 53 1.40 2.81 12.13
C ILE A 53 0.05 2.30 12.62
N GLY A 54 -0.48 1.24 12.00
CA GLY A 54 -1.77 0.67 12.35
C GLY A 54 -1.96 -0.72 11.77
N ALA A 55 -2.86 -1.50 12.37
CA ALA A 55 -3.31 -2.79 11.86
C ALA A 55 -4.78 -2.99 12.23
N GLY A 56 -5.56 -3.55 11.30
CA GLY A 56 -6.98 -3.82 11.47
C GLY A 56 -7.39 -5.16 10.86
N ARG A 57 -8.58 -5.65 11.22
CA ARG A 57 -9.12 -6.91 10.66
C ARG A 57 -9.76 -6.71 9.28
N SER A 58 -9.98 -5.47 8.88
CA SER A 58 -10.55 -5.09 7.58
C SER A 58 -9.79 -3.90 7.00
N GLY A 59 -9.87 -3.73 5.67
CA GLY A 59 -9.29 -2.57 4.99
C GLY A 59 -9.84 -1.25 5.53
N SER A 60 -11.16 -1.19 5.80
CA SER A 60 -11.79 0.00 6.36
C SER A 60 -11.32 0.35 7.77
N GLU A 61 -11.09 -0.65 8.63
CA GLU A 61 -10.55 -0.43 9.98
C GLU A 61 -9.11 0.10 9.90
N ALA A 62 -8.30 -0.47 9.01
CA ALA A 62 -6.94 0.02 8.77
C ALA A 62 -6.95 1.47 8.23
N GLU A 63 -7.81 1.77 7.25
CA GLU A 63 -7.97 3.12 6.70
C GLU A 63 -8.43 4.14 7.74
N GLN A 64 -9.36 3.77 8.62
CA GLN A 64 -9.79 4.63 9.72
C GLN A 64 -8.62 4.97 10.65
N ILE A 65 -7.84 3.96 11.07
CA ILE A 65 -6.64 4.15 11.90
C ILE A 65 -5.61 5.06 11.21
N ALA A 66 -5.44 4.90 9.90
CA ALA A 66 -4.53 5.73 9.11
C ALA A 66 -4.99 7.20 9.09
N THR A 67 -6.27 7.42 8.81
CA THR A 67 -6.88 8.74 8.70
C THR A 67 -6.78 9.52 10.02
N GLU A 68 -7.00 8.84 11.15
CA GLU A 68 -6.86 9.42 12.49
C GLU A 68 -5.42 9.83 12.83
N LYS A 69 -4.41 9.17 12.25
CA LYS A 69 -2.99 9.38 12.61
C LYS A 69 -2.24 10.31 11.67
N VAL A 70 -2.59 10.31 10.39
CA VAL A 70 -1.76 10.90 9.33
C VAL A 70 -2.48 11.98 8.52
N SER A 71 -3.77 12.26 8.80
CA SER A 71 -4.58 13.36 8.24
C SER A 71 -4.16 13.87 6.85
N ASP A 72 -4.87 13.42 5.81
CA ASP A 72 -4.76 13.86 4.39
C ASP A 72 -3.48 13.47 3.63
N GLN A 73 -2.51 12.81 4.28
CA GLN A 73 -1.32 12.29 3.58
C GLN A 73 -1.59 10.91 2.95
N GLU A 74 -0.93 10.61 1.84
CA GLU A 74 -0.94 9.28 1.23
C GLU A 74 -0.23 8.26 2.15
N PHE A 75 -0.83 7.09 2.33
CA PHE A 75 -0.30 5.99 3.13
C PHE A 75 -0.52 4.66 2.40
N VAL A 76 0.30 3.66 2.73
CA VAL A 76 0.20 2.32 2.14
C VAL A 76 -0.69 1.45 3.02
N ILE A 77 -1.68 0.80 2.42
CA ILE A 77 -2.43 -0.29 3.05
C ILE A 77 -2.11 -1.59 2.31
N LEU A 78 -1.71 -2.61 3.05
CA LEU A 78 -1.50 -3.95 2.50
C LEU A 78 -2.05 -5.03 3.44
N PHE A 79 -2.32 -6.20 2.88
CA PHE A 79 -2.72 -7.36 3.65
C PHE A 79 -1.49 -8.21 3.99
N ALA A 80 -1.19 -8.31 5.29
CA ALA A 80 -0.05 -9.04 5.83
C ALA A 80 -0.36 -10.55 5.87
N GLU A 81 -0.34 -11.18 4.70
CA GLU A 81 -0.71 -12.58 4.55
C GLU A 81 0.26 -13.51 5.29
N LYS A 82 -0.29 -14.44 6.08
CA LYS A 82 0.46 -15.55 6.69
C LYS A 82 -0.37 -16.83 6.60
N GLY A 83 -0.05 -17.68 5.63
CA GLY A 83 -0.73 -18.95 5.43
C GLY A 83 -0.02 -19.87 4.43
N ILE A 84 -0.46 -21.14 4.39
CA ILE A 84 0.03 -22.20 3.49
C ILE A 84 -0.72 -22.23 2.15
N ARG A 85 -1.63 -21.28 1.90
CA ARG A 85 -2.53 -21.32 0.74
C ARG A 85 -1.88 -20.63 -0.45
N VAL A 86 -1.26 -21.44 -1.29
CA VAL A 86 -0.80 -21.07 -2.63
C VAL A 86 -2.05 -20.82 -3.49
N TYR A 87 -2.14 -19.64 -4.10
CA TYR A 87 -3.07 -19.34 -5.20
C TYR A 87 -2.38 -19.56 -6.54
#